data_AF-A0AAN6LZD4-F1
#
_entry.id   AF-A0AAN6LZD4-F1
#
_cell.length_a   1.000
_cell.length_b   1.000
_cell.length_c   1.000
_cell.angle_alpha   90.00
_cell.angle_beta   90.00
_cell.angle_gamma   90.00
#
_symmetry.space_group_name_H-M   'P 1'
#
loop_
_entity.id
_entity.type
_entity.pdbx_description
1 polymer ?
#
loop_
_entity_poly.entity_id
_entity_poly.type
_entity_poly.pdbx_seq_one_letter_code
_entity_poly.pdbx_strand_id
1 'polypeptide(L)'
;MAVDNSLESLLTTLTTSLQSATEALPKDNILPPKEGISLFDVKNELLLSYLQNLVFLIVLKLRARKNEDQELGPQDEVVQKLVELRIYLEKGVRPLENRLKYQIDRIIRAADDAGRKATQTAKVAKSKAASAAAASDSDDSDASDAESNGSAASEVAAVEEFSGPRPGRFARDKASAASRTVASKDGIYRPPRIAPVSMPTTEGREERAARRPGKSATLDEFVATELSSAPIAQPSIGSNVVEGGRRTKSDRERKEEAERREYEESNYVRLPAKTKKELAKDRGRNRGGFGGEEWRGLGAGLDRIERLTQKKGGSSNSLEKSRKRPIEDGPRSGGSAIGDAFEKRRKVVARYRK
;
A
#
# COMPACT_ATOMS: atom_id res chain seq x y z
N MET A 1 33.56 -15.57 -42.45
CA MET A 1 33.20 -15.70 -43.88
C MET A 1 32.93 -14.30 -44.40
N ALA A 2 33.66 -13.85 -45.41
CA ALA A 2 33.41 -12.54 -46.01
C ALA A 2 32.01 -12.57 -46.64
N VAL A 3 31.16 -11.61 -46.27
CA VAL A 3 29.84 -11.48 -46.88
C VAL A 3 30.08 -10.86 -48.25
N ASP A 4 29.90 -11.65 -49.30
CA ASP A 4 29.91 -11.13 -50.66
C ASP A 4 28.74 -10.16 -50.79
N ASN A 5 29.04 -8.89 -51.06
CA ASN A 5 28.06 -7.80 -51.14
C ASN A 5 27.67 -7.47 -52.59
N SER A 6 27.84 -8.43 -53.51
CA SER A 6 27.42 -8.24 -54.90
C SER A 6 25.89 -8.14 -54.98
N LEU A 7 25.35 -7.35 -55.90
CA LEU A 7 23.89 -7.14 -56.00
C LEU A 7 23.12 -8.45 -56.20
N GLU A 8 23.69 -9.39 -56.95
CA GLU A 8 23.10 -10.71 -57.20
C GLU A 8 23.09 -11.57 -55.93
N SER A 9 24.17 -11.57 -55.15
CA SER A 9 24.22 -12.30 -53.87
C SER A 9 23.29 -11.68 -52.81
N LEU A 10 23.14 -10.36 -52.79
CA LEU A 10 22.17 -9.68 -51.93
C LEU A 10 20.72 -9.96 -52.33
N LEU A 11 20.41 -10.06 -53.63
CA LEU A 11 19.08 -10.44 -54.09
C LEU A 11 18.75 -11.91 -53.78
N THR A 12 19.71 -12.82 -53.95
CA THR A 12 19.53 -14.25 -53.63
C THR A 12 19.37 -14.48 -52.12
N THR A 13 20.13 -13.77 -51.29
CA THR A 13 19.96 -13.81 -49.82
C THR A 13 18.65 -13.17 -49.36
N LEU A 14 18.21 -12.10 -50.01
CA LEU A 14 16.89 -11.49 -49.74
C LEU A 14 15.74 -12.43 -50.13
N THR A 15 15.83 -13.07 -51.30
CA THR A 15 14.79 -14.01 -51.75
C THR A 15 14.73 -15.27 -50.89
N THR A 16 15.86 -15.84 -50.50
CA THR A 16 15.92 -17.01 -49.59
C THR A 16 15.41 -16.68 -48.19
N SER A 17 15.75 -15.50 -47.66
CA SER A 17 15.22 -15.05 -46.35
C SER A 17 13.72 -14.75 -46.40
N LEU A 18 13.20 -14.19 -47.50
CA LEU A 18 11.75 -14.03 -47.69
C LEU A 18 11.04 -15.39 -47.79
N GLN A 19 11.59 -16.35 -48.54
CA GLN A 19 11.01 -17.70 -48.65
C GLN A 19 10.99 -18.41 -47.30
N SER A 20 12.11 -18.40 -46.57
CA SER A 20 12.19 -18.97 -45.23
C SER A 20 11.23 -18.28 -44.24
N ALA A 21 11.08 -16.95 -44.32
CA ALA A 21 10.12 -16.22 -43.50
C ALA A 21 8.66 -16.58 -43.85
N THR A 22 8.35 -16.81 -45.13
CA THR A 22 7.00 -17.22 -45.56
C THR A 22 6.65 -18.64 -45.14
N GLU A 23 7.63 -19.55 -45.12
CA GLU A 23 7.44 -20.93 -44.68
C GLU A 23 7.31 -21.07 -43.17
N ALA A 24 8.01 -20.21 -42.41
CA ALA A 24 7.93 -20.17 -40.95
C ALA A 24 6.61 -19.58 -40.43
N LEU A 25 5.83 -18.90 -41.27
CA LEU A 25 4.55 -18.32 -40.89
C LEU A 25 3.50 -19.45 -40.74
N PRO A 26 2.88 -19.62 -39.57
CA PRO A 26 1.81 -20.61 -39.40
C PRO A 26 0.64 -20.27 -40.34
N LYS A 27 0.13 -21.29 -41.04
CA LYS A 27 -1.04 -21.16 -41.95
C LYS A 27 -2.37 -21.05 -41.20
N ASP A 28 -2.35 -21.24 -39.89
CA ASP A 28 -3.53 -21.15 -39.04
C ASP A 28 -3.97 -19.69 -38.90
N ASN A 29 -5.29 -19.50 -38.83
CA ASN A 29 -5.93 -18.20 -38.77
C ASN A 29 -5.25 -17.29 -37.73
N ILE A 30 -4.85 -16.09 -38.16
CA ILE A 30 -4.31 -15.00 -37.34
C ILE A 30 -5.42 -14.52 -36.40
N LEU A 31 -5.80 -15.37 -35.45
CA LEU A 31 -6.68 -15.01 -34.37
C LEU A 31 -5.79 -14.43 -33.28
N PRO A 32 -6.15 -13.27 -32.71
CA PRO A 32 -5.40 -12.73 -31.60
C PRO A 32 -5.35 -13.79 -30.48
N PRO A 33 -4.19 -13.97 -29.83
CA PRO A 33 -4.05 -14.93 -28.76
C PRO A 33 -5.16 -14.70 -27.72
N LYS A 34 -5.89 -15.76 -27.36
CA LYS A 34 -7.01 -15.70 -26.40
C LYS A 34 -6.57 -15.14 -25.03
N GLU A 35 -5.29 -15.25 -24.73
CA GLU A 35 -4.66 -14.80 -23.49
C GLU A 35 -3.49 -13.86 -23.83
N GLY A 36 -3.81 -12.59 -24.05
CA GLY A 36 -2.82 -11.57 -24.39
C GLY A 36 -3.34 -10.17 -24.10
N ILE A 37 -2.43 -9.21 -23.95
CA ILE A 37 -2.81 -7.80 -23.90
C ILE A 37 -3.07 -7.35 -25.35
N SER A 38 -4.33 -7.14 -25.71
CA SER A 38 -4.75 -6.77 -27.07
C SER A 38 -4.06 -5.51 -27.62
N LEU A 39 -3.57 -4.62 -26.75
CA LEU A 39 -2.81 -3.43 -27.16
C LEU A 39 -1.53 -3.79 -27.93
N PHE A 40 -0.85 -4.88 -27.56
CA PHE A 40 0.37 -5.28 -28.23
C PHE A 40 0.12 -5.86 -29.62
N ASP A 41 -1.00 -6.56 -29.82
CA ASP A 41 -1.40 -7.04 -31.13
C ASP A 41 -1.68 -5.87 -32.08
N VAL A 42 -2.47 -4.89 -31.61
CA VAL A 42 -2.74 -3.65 -32.36
C VAL A 42 -1.44 -2.89 -32.66
N LYS A 43 -0.51 -2.83 -31.70
CA LYS A 43 0.80 -2.19 -31.93
C LYS A 43 1.59 -2.90 -33.03
N ASN A 44 1.59 -4.22 -33.03
CA ASN A 44 2.28 -5.02 -34.05
C ASN A 44 1.64 -4.84 -35.43
N GLU A 45 0.31 -4.83 -35.51
CA GLU A 45 -0.43 -4.56 -36.75
C GLU A 45 -0.19 -3.14 -37.29
N LEU A 46 -0.18 -2.13 -36.42
CA LEU A 46 0.14 -0.74 -36.79
C LEU A 46 1.58 -0.60 -37.30
N LEU A 47 2.54 -1.27 -36.65
CA LEU A 47 3.93 -1.28 -37.10
C LEU A 47 4.08 -1.99 -38.44
N LEU A 48 3.37 -3.11 -38.64
CA LEU A 48 3.37 -3.84 -39.92
C LEU A 48 2.78 -2.97 -41.05
N SER A 49 1.63 -2.34 -40.81
CA SER A 49 1.02 -1.40 -41.75
C SER A 49 1.93 -0.20 -42.05
N TYR A 50 2.65 0.31 -41.05
CA TYR A 50 3.63 1.37 -41.24
C TYR A 50 4.78 0.92 -42.15
N LEU A 51 5.34 -0.26 -41.92
CA LEU A 51 6.39 -0.83 -42.77
C LEU A 51 5.91 -1.10 -44.19
N GLN A 52 4.69 -1.63 -44.36
CA GLN A 52 4.11 -1.88 -45.68
C GLN A 52 3.94 -0.58 -46.48
N ASN A 53 3.42 0.47 -45.86
CA ASN A 53 3.29 1.78 -46.51
C ASN A 53 4.65 2.44 -46.80
N LEU A 54 5.66 2.20 -45.96
CA LEU A 54 7.03 2.65 -46.18
C LEU A 54 7.65 1.95 -47.39
N VAL A 55 7.55 0.62 -47.47
CA VAL A 55 8.00 -0.17 -48.62
C VAL A 55 7.27 0.25 -49.89
N PHE A 56 5.97 0.50 -49.81
CA PHE A 56 5.18 1.01 -50.93
C PHE A 56 5.69 2.38 -51.41
N LEU A 57 6.00 3.30 -50.49
CA LEU A 57 6.63 4.58 -50.81
C LEU A 57 7.98 4.40 -51.51
N ILE A 58 8.83 3.48 -51.02
CA ILE A 58 10.11 3.15 -51.68
C ILE A 58 9.87 2.68 -53.11
N VAL A 59 8.92 1.76 -53.33
CA VAL A 59 8.58 1.26 -54.67
C VAL A 59 8.08 2.40 -55.57
N LEU A 60 7.25 3.31 -55.07
CA LEU A 60 6.80 4.49 -55.82
C LEU A 60 7.98 5.40 -56.20
N LYS A 61 8.92 5.64 -55.29
CA LYS A 61 10.12 6.45 -55.57
C LYS A 61 11.05 5.78 -56.58
N LEU A 62 11.20 4.46 -56.52
CA LEU A 62 12.00 3.72 -57.49
C LEU A 62 11.35 3.74 -58.89
N ARG A 63 10.02 3.64 -58.97
CA ARG A 63 9.29 3.75 -60.24
C ARG A 63 9.30 5.17 -60.81
N ALA A 64 9.16 6.20 -59.96
CA ALA A 64 9.25 7.60 -60.38
C ALA A 64 10.63 7.96 -60.94
N ARG A 65 11.71 7.32 -60.45
CA ARG A 65 13.05 7.46 -61.07
C ARG A 65 13.19 6.77 -62.41
N LYS A 66 12.36 5.78 -62.73
CA LYS A 66 12.39 5.03 -63.99
C LYS A 66 11.60 5.73 -65.09
N ASN A 67 10.53 6.44 -64.73
CA ASN A 67 9.68 7.19 -65.64
C ASN A 67 9.83 8.69 -65.34
N GLU A 68 10.73 9.38 -66.04
CA GLU A 68 11.10 10.78 -65.76
C GLU A 68 9.93 11.79 -65.86
N ASP A 69 8.81 11.41 -66.50
CA ASP A 69 7.73 12.33 -66.89
C ASP A 69 6.33 12.02 -66.31
N GLN A 70 6.19 11.05 -65.39
CA GLN A 70 4.89 10.76 -64.78
C GLN A 70 4.74 11.46 -63.44
N GLU A 71 3.75 12.37 -63.38
CA GLU A 71 3.26 13.02 -62.16
C GLU A 71 3.24 11.99 -61.02
N LEU A 72 3.98 12.30 -59.96
CA LEU A 72 4.09 11.53 -58.73
C LEU A 72 2.67 11.09 -58.35
N GLY A 73 2.35 9.80 -58.44
CA GLY A 73 0.99 9.27 -58.20
C GLY A 73 0.46 9.52 -56.78
N PRO A 74 -0.20 8.56 -56.09
CA PRO A 74 -0.71 8.78 -54.73
C PRO A 74 0.42 8.84 -53.67
N GLN A 75 1.53 9.53 -53.93
CA GLN A 75 2.64 9.71 -52.99
C GLN A 75 2.19 10.53 -51.79
N ASP A 76 1.48 11.62 -52.03
CA ASP A 76 0.98 12.49 -50.97
C ASP A 76 0.00 11.73 -50.05
N GLU A 77 -0.85 10.88 -50.60
CA GLU A 77 -1.77 10.03 -49.83
C GLU A 77 -1.02 9.01 -48.97
N VAL A 78 0.04 8.39 -49.51
CA VAL A 78 0.88 7.44 -48.75
C VAL A 78 1.64 8.16 -47.64
N VAL A 79 2.15 9.36 -47.90
CA VAL A 79 2.81 10.19 -46.89
C VAL A 79 1.82 10.59 -45.80
N GLN A 80 0.60 11.00 -46.15
CA GLN A 80 -0.46 11.29 -45.19
C GLN A 80 -0.78 10.08 -44.31
N LYS A 81 -0.96 8.89 -44.90
CA LYS A 81 -1.19 7.64 -44.15
C LYS A 81 -0.01 7.29 -43.24
N LEU A 82 1.23 7.51 -43.67
CA LEU A 82 2.42 7.29 -42.83
C LEU A 82 2.46 8.25 -41.64
N VAL A 83 2.10 9.53 -41.84
CA VAL A 83 1.99 10.52 -40.76
C VAL A 83 0.87 10.11 -39.79
N GLU A 84 -0.27 9.66 -40.30
CA GLU A 84 -1.39 9.18 -39.49
C GLU A 84 -1.00 7.98 -38.62
N LEU A 85 -0.39 6.95 -39.22
CA LEU A 85 0.11 5.77 -38.51
C LEU A 85 1.17 6.15 -37.45
N ARG A 86 2.03 7.13 -37.76
CA ARG A 86 3.01 7.65 -36.79
C ARG A 86 2.33 8.33 -35.60
N ILE A 87 1.28 9.12 -35.85
CA ILE A 87 0.49 9.74 -34.78
C ILE A 87 -0.18 8.66 -33.91
N TYR A 88 -0.73 7.60 -34.50
CA TYR A 88 -1.30 6.50 -33.73
C TYR A 88 -0.27 5.80 -32.85
N LEU A 89 0.95 5.56 -33.34
CA LEU A 89 2.02 4.97 -32.54
C LEU A 89 2.49 5.90 -31.42
N GLU A 90 2.71 7.19 -31.71
CA GLU A 90 3.28 8.13 -30.74
C GLU A 90 2.27 8.66 -29.71
N LYS A 91 1.05 9.00 -30.15
CA LYS A 91 0.01 9.61 -29.31
C LYS A 91 -1.07 8.63 -28.89
N GLY A 92 -1.30 7.56 -29.65
CA GLY A 92 -2.25 6.50 -29.29
C GLY A 92 -1.61 5.44 -28.40
N VAL A 93 -0.64 4.70 -28.94
CA VAL A 93 -0.07 3.52 -28.28
C VAL A 93 0.80 3.89 -27.07
N ARG A 94 1.75 4.83 -27.18
CA ARG A 94 2.68 5.15 -26.07
C ARG A 94 1.99 5.57 -24.76
N PRO A 95 0.96 6.46 -24.75
CA PRO A 95 0.27 6.79 -23.51
C PRO A 95 -0.49 5.61 -22.90
N LEU A 96 -1.02 4.71 -23.72
CA LEU A 96 -1.70 3.50 -23.26
C LEU A 96 -0.70 2.52 -22.63
N GLU A 97 0.48 2.36 -23.23
CA GLU A 97 1.57 1.57 -22.64
C GLU A 97 2.00 2.13 -21.28
N ASN A 98 2.14 3.45 -21.16
CA ASN A 98 2.48 4.09 -19.89
C ASN A 98 1.42 3.86 -18.80
N ARG A 99 0.13 3.88 -19.16
CA ARG A 99 -0.97 3.59 -18.22
C ARG A 99 -1.00 2.11 -17.82
N LEU A 100 -0.65 1.22 -18.75
CA LEU A 100 -0.62 -0.22 -18.52
C LEU A 100 0.73 -0.72 -17.99
N LYS A 101 1.73 0.15 -17.84
CA LYS A 101 3.10 -0.20 -17.45
C LYS A 101 3.15 -1.10 -16.22
N TYR A 102 2.40 -0.74 -15.17
CA TYR A 102 2.36 -1.56 -13.95
C TYR A 102 1.82 -2.98 -14.21
N GLN A 103 0.82 -3.12 -15.08
CA GLN A 103 0.24 -4.42 -15.42
C GLN A 103 1.19 -5.24 -16.29
N ILE A 104 1.85 -4.59 -17.23
CA ILE A 104 2.91 -5.19 -18.06
C ILE A 104 4.03 -5.70 -17.15
N ASP A 105 4.56 -4.84 -16.27
CA ASP A 105 5.61 -5.18 -15.31
C ASP A 105 5.17 -6.33 -14.37
N ARG A 106 3.89 -6.36 -13.97
CA ARG A 106 3.34 -7.43 -13.14
C ARG A 106 3.28 -8.76 -13.88
N ILE A 107 2.84 -8.77 -15.14
CA ILE A 107 2.77 -9.99 -15.97
C ILE A 107 4.18 -10.50 -16.26
N ILE A 108 5.13 -9.59 -16.55
CA ILE A 108 6.54 -9.95 -16.76
C ILE A 108 7.11 -10.59 -15.49
N ARG A 109 6.88 -9.99 -14.32
CA ARG A 109 7.31 -10.57 -13.03
C ARG A 109 6.68 -11.94 -12.78
N ALA A 110 5.40 -12.10 -13.08
CA ALA A 110 4.71 -13.39 -12.93
C ALA A 110 5.29 -14.45 -13.88
N ALA A 111 5.59 -14.10 -15.13
CA ALA A 111 6.23 -14.98 -16.09
C ALA A 111 7.66 -15.37 -15.67
N ASP A 112 8.45 -14.42 -15.17
CA ASP A 112 9.79 -14.66 -14.66
C ASP A 112 9.77 -15.58 -13.42
N ASP A 113 8.84 -15.34 -12.50
CA ASP A 113 8.66 -16.18 -11.31
C ASP A 113 8.16 -17.58 -11.67
N ALA A 114 7.30 -17.73 -12.68
CA ALA A 114 6.89 -19.02 -13.22
C ALA A 114 8.08 -19.77 -13.86
N GLY A 115 8.91 -19.08 -14.65
CA GLY A 115 10.13 -19.66 -15.23
C GLY A 115 11.16 -20.08 -14.17
N ARG A 116 11.34 -19.28 -13.11
CA ARG A 116 12.18 -19.63 -11.96
C ARG A 116 11.64 -20.82 -11.19
N LYS A 117 10.33 -20.91 -10.98
CA LYS A 117 9.70 -22.07 -10.36
C LYS A 117 9.81 -23.32 -11.22
N ALA A 118 9.64 -23.23 -12.54
CA ALA A 118 9.83 -24.35 -13.46
C ALA A 118 11.29 -24.87 -13.45
N THR A 119 12.27 -23.97 -13.36
CA THR A 119 13.69 -24.36 -13.27
C THR A 119 14.07 -24.87 -11.88
N GLN A 120 13.50 -24.35 -10.79
CA GLN A 120 13.71 -24.85 -9.44
C GLN A 120 13.08 -26.23 -9.22
N THR A 121 11.85 -26.44 -9.69
CA THR A 121 11.19 -27.76 -9.66
C THR A 121 11.96 -28.79 -10.49
N ALA A 122 12.49 -28.42 -11.65
CA ALA A 122 13.37 -29.29 -12.44
C ALA A 122 14.71 -29.61 -11.73
N LYS A 123 15.27 -28.67 -10.95
CA LYS A 123 16.47 -28.91 -10.13
C LYS A 123 16.20 -29.80 -8.92
N VAL A 124 15.08 -29.60 -8.23
CA VAL A 124 14.65 -30.44 -7.09
C VAL A 124 14.30 -31.86 -7.56
N ALA A 125 13.69 -32.01 -8.73
CA ALA A 125 13.46 -33.33 -9.34
C ALA A 125 14.79 -34.04 -9.67
N LYS A 126 15.79 -33.31 -10.18
CA LYS A 126 17.14 -33.86 -10.43
C LYS A 126 17.90 -34.20 -9.14
N SER A 127 17.79 -33.39 -8.08
CA SER A 127 18.44 -33.69 -6.80
C SER A 127 17.79 -34.88 -6.07
N LYS A 128 16.46 -35.04 -6.20
CA LYS A 128 15.73 -36.19 -5.64
C LYS A 128 16.04 -37.49 -6.40
N ALA A 129 16.27 -37.42 -7.71
CA ALA A 129 16.77 -38.55 -8.50
C ALA A 129 18.23 -38.90 -8.14
N ALA A 130 19.07 -37.92 -7.82
CA ALA A 130 20.45 -38.16 -7.38
C ALA A 130 20.54 -38.72 -5.95
N SER A 131 19.66 -38.29 -5.03
CA SER A 131 19.60 -38.84 -3.67
C SER A 131 19.00 -40.25 -3.62
N ALA A 132 18.07 -40.58 -4.54
CA ALA A 132 17.52 -41.93 -4.67
C ALA A 132 18.56 -42.94 -5.21
N ALA A 133 19.55 -42.48 -5.98
CA ALA A 133 20.67 -43.31 -6.43
C ALA A 133 21.77 -43.49 -5.36
N ALA A 134 21.80 -42.64 -4.32
CA ALA A 134 22.79 -42.70 -3.24
C ALA A 134 22.27 -43.37 -1.96
N ALA A 135 20.98 -43.72 -1.89
CA ALA A 135 20.32 -44.30 -0.72
C ALA A 135 20.02 -45.81 -0.87
N SER A 136 20.89 -46.56 -1.54
CA SER A 136 20.79 -48.03 -1.60
C SER A 136 21.49 -48.75 -0.43
N ASP A 137 21.94 -48.04 0.61
CA ASP A 137 22.56 -48.66 1.78
C ASP A 137 22.39 -47.80 3.04
N SER A 138 21.24 -47.93 3.70
CA SER A 138 21.08 -47.92 5.17
C SER A 138 19.59 -47.88 5.51
N ASP A 139 19.16 -48.96 6.15
CA ASP A 139 17.82 -49.22 6.65
C ASP A 139 17.70 -48.59 8.05
N ASP A 140 16.90 -47.53 8.20
CA ASP A 140 16.35 -47.17 9.50
C ASP A 140 15.02 -46.43 9.33
N SER A 141 13.99 -47.02 9.92
CA SER A 141 12.61 -46.58 9.86
C SER A 141 12.32 -45.67 11.05
N ASP A 142 12.09 -44.38 10.81
CA ASP A 142 11.36 -43.55 11.75
C ASP A 142 10.32 -42.69 11.01
N ALA A 143 9.06 -43.07 11.22
CA ALA A 143 7.88 -42.43 10.68
C ALA A 143 7.29 -41.54 11.77
N SER A 144 7.51 -40.22 11.66
CA SER A 144 6.78 -39.22 12.44
C SER A 144 6.03 -38.26 11.52
N ASP A 145 4.72 -38.50 11.48
CA ASP A 145 3.58 -37.64 11.11
C ASP A 145 3.81 -36.37 10.26
N ALA A 146 3.40 -36.51 9.01
CA ALA A 146 3.12 -35.45 8.07
C ALA A 146 1.68 -34.95 8.23
N GLU A 147 1.45 -33.93 9.04
CA GLU A 147 0.19 -33.15 9.03
C GLU A 147 0.48 -31.66 9.25
N SER A 148 0.65 -30.93 8.15
CA SER A 148 0.25 -29.52 7.97
C SER A 148 0.72 -29.02 6.59
N ASN A 149 0.32 -29.72 5.53
CA ASN A 149 0.48 -29.25 4.13
C ASN A 149 -0.87 -28.79 3.55
N GLY A 150 -1.67 -28.08 4.36
CA GLY A 150 -3.01 -27.61 3.99
C GLY A 150 -3.11 -26.10 3.66
N SER A 151 -2.09 -25.29 3.92
CA SER A 151 -2.16 -23.84 3.72
C SER A 151 -1.47 -23.34 2.46
N ALA A 152 -0.49 -24.07 1.91
CA ALA A 152 0.19 -23.64 0.69
C ALA A 152 -0.69 -23.83 -0.56
N ALA A 153 -1.42 -24.96 -0.68
CA ALA A 153 -2.23 -25.29 -1.86
C ALA A 153 -3.37 -24.28 -2.15
N SER A 154 -3.96 -23.68 -1.11
CA SER A 154 -5.04 -22.69 -1.27
C SER A 154 -4.53 -21.31 -1.69
N GLU A 155 -3.28 -20.97 -1.37
CA GLU A 155 -2.63 -19.74 -1.81
C GLU A 155 -2.08 -19.85 -3.24
N VAL A 156 -1.60 -21.03 -3.68
CA VAL A 156 -1.13 -21.21 -5.08
C VAL A 156 -2.27 -21.20 -6.10
N ALA A 157 -3.43 -21.79 -5.79
CA ALA A 157 -4.59 -21.73 -6.69
C ALA A 157 -5.17 -20.30 -6.80
N ALA A 158 -5.16 -19.54 -5.70
CA ALA A 158 -5.58 -18.15 -5.68
C ALA A 158 -4.62 -17.20 -6.41
N VAL A 159 -3.34 -17.55 -6.52
CA VAL A 159 -2.32 -16.77 -7.23
C VAL A 159 -2.26 -17.14 -8.72
N GLU A 160 -2.50 -18.39 -9.10
CA GLU A 160 -2.66 -18.79 -10.51
C GLU A 160 -3.93 -18.21 -11.15
N GLU A 161 -5.07 -18.20 -10.45
CA GLU A 161 -6.31 -17.60 -10.98
C GLU A 161 -6.24 -16.08 -11.20
N PHE A 162 -5.27 -15.39 -10.57
CA PHE A 162 -5.13 -13.94 -10.62
C PHE A 162 -4.09 -13.44 -11.64
N SER A 163 -3.26 -14.32 -12.21
CA SER A 163 -2.06 -13.91 -12.97
C SER A 163 -2.18 -13.96 -14.49
N GLY A 164 -3.26 -14.48 -15.07
CA GLY A 164 -3.50 -14.42 -16.52
C GLY A 164 -4.12 -13.07 -16.96
N PRO A 165 -3.74 -12.50 -18.12
CA PRO A 165 -4.44 -11.35 -18.70
C PRO A 165 -5.84 -11.76 -19.15
N ARG A 166 -6.81 -11.74 -18.22
CA ARG A 166 -8.22 -11.99 -18.56
C ARG A 166 -8.77 -10.78 -19.32
N PRO A 167 -9.14 -10.91 -20.62
CA PRO A 167 -9.72 -9.80 -21.40
C PRO A 167 -11.02 -9.26 -20.77
N GLY A 168 -11.73 -10.07 -19.96
CA GLY A 168 -12.92 -9.66 -19.20
C GLY A 168 -12.67 -8.69 -18.03
N ARG A 169 -11.41 -8.38 -17.68
CA ARG A 169 -11.09 -7.24 -16.78
C ARG A 169 -10.96 -5.92 -17.55
N PHE A 170 -10.74 -5.98 -18.86
CA PHE A 170 -10.57 -4.82 -19.75
C PHE A 170 -11.87 -4.45 -20.47
N ALA A 171 -12.69 -5.43 -20.84
CA ALA A 171 -14.08 -5.19 -21.15
C ALA A 171 -14.77 -4.80 -19.85
N ARG A 172 -14.99 -3.49 -19.65
CA ARG A 172 -16.10 -3.04 -18.82
C ARG A 172 -17.36 -3.43 -19.56
N ASP A 173 -17.70 -4.71 -19.54
CA ASP A 173 -18.96 -5.19 -20.02
C ASP A 173 -20.02 -4.35 -19.30
N LYS A 174 -20.74 -3.51 -20.05
CA LYS A 174 -22.06 -3.05 -19.60
C LYS A 174 -22.93 -4.27 -19.23
N ALA A 175 -22.60 -5.47 -19.71
CA ALA A 175 -23.18 -6.76 -19.32
C ALA A 175 -22.62 -7.39 -18.03
N SER A 176 -21.41 -7.08 -17.54
CA SER A 176 -20.92 -7.53 -16.21
C SER A 176 -21.32 -6.56 -15.10
N ALA A 177 -21.68 -5.33 -15.46
CA ALA A 177 -22.60 -4.53 -14.66
C ALA A 177 -24.01 -5.15 -14.57
N ALA A 178 -24.36 -6.08 -15.48
CA ALA A 178 -25.63 -6.81 -15.50
C ALA A 178 -25.54 -8.28 -15.01
N SER A 179 -24.36 -8.83 -14.70
CA SER A 179 -24.24 -10.20 -14.16
C SER A 179 -23.84 -10.28 -12.68
N ARG A 180 -23.57 -9.14 -12.02
CA ARG A 180 -23.59 -9.04 -10.55
C ARG A 180 -24.98 -8.74 -9.98
N THR A 181 -26.02 -8.70 -10.82
CA THR A 181 -27.42 -8.65 -10.40
C THR A 181 -27.99 -10.07 -10.28
N VAL A 182 -27.45 -10.87 -9.37
CA VAL A 182 -28.32 -11.78 -8.62
C VAL A 182 -28.76 -11.03 -7.36
N ALA A 183 -29.45 -9.91 -7.57
CA ALA A 183 -30.18 -9.17 -6.53
C ALA A 183 -31.16 -8.21 -7.21
N SER A 184 -32.40 -8.71 -7.31
CA SER A 184 -33.68 -8.09 -7.70
C SER A 184 -33.82 -7.39 -9.07
N LYS A 185 -34.86 -7.83 -9.79
CA LYS A 185 -35.36 -7.29 -11.06
C LYS A 185 -36.13 -5.97 -10.86
N ASP A 186 -35.57 -5.00 -10.15
CA ASP A 186 -36.17 -3.68 -10.02
C ASP A 186 -35.30 -2.74 -10.85
N GLY A 187 -35.84 -2.06 -11.88
CA GLY A 187 -35.13 -1.18 -12.83
C GLY A 187 -34.50 0.09 -12.21
N ILE A 188 -34.03 -0.01 -10.98
CA ILE A 188 -33.52 1.06 -10.14
C ILE A 188 -32.00 0.99 -10.18
N TYR A 189 -31.39 1.96 -10.88
CA TYR A 189 -29.94 2.08 -10.99
C TYR A 189 -29.28 2.20 -9.61
N ARG A 190 -28.38 1.26 -9.30
CA ARG A 190 -27.54 1.29 -8.10
C ARG A 190 -26.09 1.60 -8.48
N PRO A 191 -25.52 2.74 -8.01
CA PRO A 191 -24.16 3.11 -8.34
C PRO A 191 -23.12 2.13 -7.74
N PRO A 192 -21.94 2.00 -8.37
CA PRO A 192 -20.91 1.06 -7.94
C PRO A 192 -20.37 1.42 -6.54
N ARG A 193 -20.32 0.43 -5.64
CA ARG A 193 -19.74 0.58 -4.30
C ARG A 193 -18.20 0.57 -4.39
N ILE A 194 -17.59 1.74 -4.24
CA ILE A 194 -16.14 1.91 -4.20
C ILE A 194 -15.64 1.49 -2.80
N ALA A 195 -14.58 0.67 -2.75
CA ALA A 195 -13.94 0.32 -1.47
C ALA A 195 -13.29 1.58 -0.85
N PRO A 196 -13.42 1.81 0.47
CA PRO A 196 -12.92 3.02 1.10
C PRO A 196 -11.39 3.10 0.94
N VAL A 197 -10.92 4.09 0.18
CA VAL A 197 -9.50 4.44 0.06
C VAL A 197 -9.18 5.38 1.20
N SER A 198 -8.23 5.03 2.06
CA SER A 198 -7.76 5.94 3.11
C SER A 198 -7.09 7.14 2.47
N MET A 199 -7.53 8.35 2.84
CA MET A 199 -6.87 9.58 2.40
C MET A 199 -5.39 9.56 2.83
N PRO A 200 -4.46 9.97 1.96
CA PRO A 200 -3.06 10.12 2.33
C PRO A 200 -2.96 11.21 3.41
N THR A 201 -2.72 10.79 4.65
CA THR A 201 -2.38 11.73 5.72
C THR A 201 -0.93 12.16 5.52
N THR A 202 -0.66 13.46 5.62
CA THR A 202 0.69 14.03 5.48
C THR A 202 1.66 13.61 6.60
N GLU A 203 1.15 12.94 7.63
CA GLU A 203 1.88 12.55 8.84
C GLU A 203 2.10 11.04 8.90
N GLY A 204 3.30 10.64 9.33
CA GLY A 204 3.67 9.25 9.52
C GLY A 204 2.89 8.59 10.67
N ARG A 205 2.71 7.26 10.59
CA ARG A 205 2.03 6.46 11.64
C ARG A 205 2.67 6.64 13.03
N GLU A 206 3.98 6.83 13.07
CA GLU A 206 4.77 7.02 14.29
C GLU A 206 4.51 8.40 14.91
N GLU A 207 4.41 9.45 14.10
CA GLU A 207 4.12 10.81 14.55
C GLU A 207 2.70 10.88 15.17
N ARG A 208 1.73 10.22 14.54
CA ARG A 208 0.37 10.10 15.08
C ARG A 208 0.31 9.32 16.39
N ALA A 209 1.18 8.32 16.56
CA ALA A 209 1.28 7.56 17.80
C ALA A 209 1.93 8.38 18.93
N ALA A 210 2.96 9.17 18.62
CA ALA A 210 3.62 10.07 19.55
C ALA A 210 2.68 11.20 20.03
N ARG A 211 1.76 11.65 19.17
CA ARG A 211 0.72 12.65 19.53
C ARG A 211 -0.37 12.11 20.45
N ARG A 212 -0.54 10.79 20.60
CA ARG A 212 -1.50 10.25 21.58
C ARG A 212 -0.88 10.45 22.95
N PRO A 213 -1.32 11.47 23.70
CA PRO A 213 -0.59 11.81 24.89
C PRO A 213 -0.77 10.65 25.87
N GLY A 214 0.33 10.21 26.48
CA GLY A 214 0.30 9.27 27.60
C GLY A 214 -0.37 9.84 28.86
N LYS A 215 -1.20 10.89 28.72
CA LYS A 215 -1.91 11.58 29.79
C LYS A 215 -2.93 10.63 30.42
N SER A 216 -2.88 10.54 31.74
CA SER A 216 -3.97 9.97 32.53
C SER A 216 -5.09 11.01 32.62
N ALA A 217 -6.30 10.62 32.24
CA ALA A 217 -7.47 11.51 32.25
C ALA A 217 -7.73 12.14 33.63
N THR A 218 -7.55 11.37 34.71
CA THR A 218 -7.76 11.83 36.10
C THR A 218 -6.74 12.88 36.54
N LEU A 219 -5.45 12.73 36.19
CA LEU A 219 -4.46 13.78 36.49
C LEU A 219 -4.70 15.04 35.67
N ASP A 220 -5.19 14.91 34.44
CA ASP A 220 -5.48 16.07 33.58
C ASP A 220 -6.66 16.86 34.14
N GLU A 221 -7.70 16.16 34.61
CA GLU A 221 -8.84 16.77 35.32
C GLU A 221 -8.38 17.47 36.60
N PHE A 222 -7.64 16.79 37.48
CA PHE A 222 -7.10 17.38 38.71
C PHE A 222 -6.24 18.62 38.44
N VAL A 223 -5.40 18.58 37.40
CA VAL A 223 -4.59 19.74 37.01
C VAL A 223 -5.47 20.88 36.53
N ALA A 224 -6.50 20.60 35.74
CA ALA A 224 -7.38 21.62 35.19
C ALA A 224 -8.29 22.25 36.26
N THR A 225 -8.83 21.45 37.20
CA THR A 225 -9.81 21.90 38.19
C THR A 225 -9.18 22.44 39.46
N GLU A 226 -8.13 21.80 39.98
CA GLU A 226 -7.57 22.11 41.31
C GLU A 226 -6.25 22.88 41.25
N LEU A 227 -5.36 22.57 40.29
CA LEU A 227 -4.05 23.22 40.21
C LEU A 227 -4.02 24.45 39.29
N SER A 228 -4.86 24.48 38.26
CA SER A 228 -4.91 25.58 37.32
C SER A 228 -5.83 26.68 37.83
N SER A 229 -5.36 27.92 37.79
CA SER A 229 -6.19 29.11 38.03
C SER A 229 -6.98 29.55 36.78
N ALA A 230 -6.83 28.84 35.66
CA ALA A 230 -7.51 29.18 34.42
C ALA A 230 -9.00 28.79 34.49
N PRO A 231 -9.91 29.69 34.07
CA PRO A 231 -11.34 29.37 34.06
C PRO A 231 -11.66 28.30 33.01
N ILE A 232 -12.45 27.29 33.41
CA ILE A 232 -12.90 26.22 32.53
C ILE A 232 -14.24 26.61 31.90
N ALA A 233 -14.35 26.46 30.57
CA ALA A 233 -15.59 26.71 29.86
C ALA A 233 -16.64 25.62 30.17
N GLN A 234 -17.63 25.98 31.00
CA GLN A 234 -18.76 25.12 31.32
C GLN A 234 -19.91 25.34 30.31
N PRO A 235 -20.58 24.27 29.85
CA PRO A 235 -21.74 24.40 28.97
C PRO A 235 -22.94 24.98 29.73
N SER A 236 -23.87 25.56 28.97
CA SER A 236 -25.18 25.92 29.53
C SER A 236 -25.93 24.67 30.00
N ILE A 237 -26.63 24.76 31.14
CA ILE A 237 -27.27 23.65 31.88
C ILE A 237 -28.26 22.84 31.01
N GLY A 238 -28.88 23.46 29.99
CA GLY A 238 -29.80 22.77 29.09
C GLY A 238 -29.15 22.19 27.82
N SER A 239 -27.91 22.55 27.50
CA SER A 239 -27.27 22.22 26.23
C SER A 239 -26.65 20.82 26.18
N ASN A 240 -26.40 20.22 27.34
CA ASN A 240 -25.80 18.89 27.51
C ASN A 240 -26.85 17.77 27.67
N VAL A 241 -28.13 18.08 27.74
CA VAL A 241 -29.20 17.09 27.91
C VAL A 241 -29.60 16.50 26.55
N VAL A 242 -29.73 15.17 26.47
CA VAL A 242 -30.12 14.45 25.25
C VAL A 242 -31.31 13.55 25.52
N GLU A 243 -32.05 13.21 24.46
CA GLU A 243 -33.20 12.29 24.50
C GLU A 243 -34.25 12.71 25.53
N GLY A 244 -34.52 14.02 25.60
CA GLY A 244 -35.56 14.57 26.48
C GLY A 244 -35.29 14.33 27.97
N GLY A 245 -34.02 14.31 28.41
CA GLY A 245 -33.67 14.14 29.82
C GLY A 245 -33.22 12.74 30.21
N ARG A 246 -33.24 11.78 29.29
CA ARG A 246 -32.82 10.40 29.58
C ARG A 246 -31.31 10.25 29.79
N ARG A 247 -30.51 11.14 29.19
CA ARG A 247 -29.07 11.17 29.37
C ARG A 247 -28.51 12.59 29.35
N THR A 248 -27.36 12.77 29.96
CA THR A 248 -26.51 13.96 29.84
C THR A 248 -25.20 13.59 29.14
N LYS A 249 -24.71 14.46 28.26
CA LYS A 249 -23.45 14.25 27.52
C LYS A 249 -22.26 14.44 28.43
N SER A 250 -21.30 13.52 28.36
CA SER A 250 -20.02 13.71 29.03
C SER A 250 -19.19 14.80 28.38
N ASP A 251 -18.19 15.31 29.10
CA ASP A 251 -17.24 16.29 28.58
C ASP A 251 -16.50 15.78 27.35
N ARG A 252 -16.22 14.46 27.29
CA ARG A 252 -15.60 13.83 26.12
C ARG A 252 -16.56 13.79 24.93
N GLU A 253 -17.80 13.35 25.14
CA GLU A 253 -18.80 13.31 24.07
C GLU A 253 -19.04 14.71 23.49
N ARG A 254 -19.05 15.74 24.35
CA ARG A 254 -19.19 17.14 23.95
C ARG A 254 -18.01 17.61 23.08
N LYS A 255 -16.78 17.23 23.43
CA LYS A 255 -15.59 17.52 22.61
C LYS A 255 -15.65 16.81 21.26
N GLU A 256 -16.02 15.52 21.23
CA GLU A 256 -16.16 14.75 19.98
C GLU A 256 -17.26 15.33 19.06
N GLU A 257 -18.35 15.85 19.62
CA GLU A 257 -19.39 16.56 18.86
C GLU A 257 -18.94 17.94 18.37
N ALA A 258 -18.19 18.69 19.18
CA ALA A 258 -17.62 19.97 18.79
C ALA A 258 -16.63 19.78 17.63
N GLU A 259 -15.76 18.77 17.69
CA GLU A 259 -14.85 18.40 16.59
C GLU A 259 -15.61 18.00 15.33
N ARG A 260 -16.69 17.20 15.46
CA ARG A 260 -17.56 16.86 14.33
C ARG A 260 -18.18 18.12 13.72
N ARG A 261 -18.67 19.04 14.55
CA ARG A 261 -19.29 20.28 14.10
C ARG A 261 -18.27 21.19 13.41
N GLU A 262 -17.09 21.35 13.98
CA GLU A 262 -15.99 22.12 13.39
C GLU A 262 -15.58 21.55 12.03
N TYR A 263 -15.54 20.22 11.90
CA TYR A 263 -15.32 19.58 10.61
C TYR A 263 -16.43 19.87 9.60
N GLU A 264 -17.70 19.77 10.01
CA GLU A 264 -18.83 20.06 9.13
C GLU A 264 -18.89 21.53 8.71
N GLU A 265 -18.52 22.46 9.61
CA GLU A 265 -18.47 23.90 9.35
C GLU A 265 -17.28 24.30 8.48
N SER A 266 -16.09 23.70 8.69
CA SER A 266 -14.90 23.97 7.89
C SER A 266 -14.98 23.39 6.48
N ASN A 267 -15.55 22.19 6.33
CA ASN A 267 -15.64 21.51 5.04
C ASN A 267 -17.00 21.69 4.36
N TYR A 268 -17.97 22.34 5.01
CA TYR A 268 -19.33 22.58 4.52
C TYR A 268 -20.06 21.30 4.04
N VAL A 269 -19.73 20.14 4.62
CA VAL A 269 -20.30 18.84 4.25
C VAL A 269 -20.69 18.09 5.52
N ARG A 270 -21.95 17.62 5.58
CA ARG A 270 -22.47 16.84 6.70
C ARG A 270 -21.91 15.42 6.72
N LEU A 271 -21.51 14.95 7.91
CA LEU A 271 -21.09 13.57 8.08
C LEU A 271 -22.30 12.64 8.16
N PRO A 272 -22.22 11.42 7.58
CA PRO A 272 -23.30 10.44 7.71
C PRO A 272 -23.47 9.99 9.17
N ALA A 273 -24.68 9.53 9.49
CA ALA A 273 -24.95 8.93 10.79
C ALA A 273 -24.00 7.74 11.05
N LYS A 274 -23.59 7.58 12.32
CA LYS A 274 -22.67 6.51 12.75
C LYS A 274 -23.22 5.14 12.31
N THR A 275 -22.34 4.30 11.79
CA THR A 275 -22.73 2.96 11.34
C THR A 275 -23.03 2.05 12.55
N LYS A 276 -23.79 0.95 12.34
CA LYS A 276 -24.06 -0.04 13.41
C LYS A 276 -22.77 -0.55 14.08
N LYS A 277 -21.70 -0.71 13.29
CA LYS A 277 -20.37 -1.16 13.78
C LYS A 277 -19.72 -0.11 14.69
N GLU A 278 -19.80 1.17 14.33
CA GLU A 278 -19.28 2.26 15.16
C GLU A 278 -20.09 2.42 16.44
N LEU A 279 -21.42 2.36 16.34
CA LEU A 279 -22.30 2.39 17.51
C LEU A 279 -22.01 1.24 18.48
N ALA A 280 -21.75 0.03 17.98
CA ALA A 280 -21.37 -1.11 18.82
C ALA A 280 -20.02 -0.88 19.53
N LYS A 281 -19.05 -0.28 18.84
CA LYS A 281 -17.73 0.07 19.40
C LYS A 281 -17.84 1.17 20.46
N ASP A 282 -18.66 2.18 20.22
CA ASP A 282 -18.89 3.28 21.15
C ASP A 282 -19.60 2.78 22.41
N ARG A 283 -20.60 1.90 22.28
CA ARG A 283 -21.26 1.23 23.41
C ARG A 283 -20.29 0.42 24.29
N GLY A 284 -19.27 -0.20 23.69
CA GLY A 284 -18.24 -0.93 24.43
C GLY A 284 -17.24 -0.02 25.18
N ARG A 285 -17.10 1.23 24.75
CA ARG A 285 -16.19 2.24 25.36
C ARG A 285 -16.88 3.08 26.42
N ASN A 286 -18.17 3.37 26.24
CA ASN A 286 -19.02 4.04 27.22
C ASN A 286 -19.45 3.05 28.30
N ARG A 287 -18.50 2.61 29.14
CA ARG A 287 -18.84 2.00 30.42
C ARG A 287 -19.14 3.11 31.42
N GLY A 288 -20.43 3.32 31.68
CA GLY A 288 -20.93 3.98 32.90
C GLY A 288 -20.58 5.45 33.05
N GLY A 289 -21.37 6.33 32.44
CA GLY A 289 -21.45 7.72 32.88
C GLY A 289 -22.69 7.90 33.76
N PHE A 290 -22.57 8.65 34.85
CA PHE A 290 -23.70 9.04 35.70
C PHE A 290 -23.69 10.55 35.82
N GLY A 291 -24.84 11.20 35.64
CA GLY A 291 -24.97 12.65 35.77
C GLY A 291 -24.23 13.48 34.72
N GLY A 292 -23.57 12.87 33.72
CA GLY A 292 -22.73 13.57 32.74
C GLY A 292 -21.25 13.50 33.07
N GLU A 293 -20.89 12.85 34.18
CA GLU A 293 -19.52 12.53 34.56
C GLU A 293 -19.18 11.08 34.16
N GLU A 294 -17.92 10.84 33.80
CA GLU A 294 -17.44 9.51 33.41
C GLU A 294 -16.85 8.77 34.60
N TRP A 295 -17.56 7.76 35.09
CA TRP A 295 -17.06 6.92 36.18
C TRP A 295 -16.19 5.79 35.61
N ARG A 296 -14.87 5.93 35.75
CA ARG A 296 -13.92 4.88 35.36
C ARG A 296 -13.77 3.87 36.50
N GLY A 297 -13.60 2.58 36.16
CA GLY A 297 -13.25 1.57 37.15
C GLY A 297 -11.90 1.89 37.80
N LEU A 298 -11.80 1.75 39.12
CA LEU A 298 -10.63 2.17 39.91
C LEU A 298 -9.30 1.52 39.48
N GLY A 299 -9.33 0.33 38.87
CA GLY A 299 -8.13 -0.31 38.29
C GLY A 299 -7.74 0.22 36.90
N ALA A 300 -8.66 0.85 36.16
CA ALA A 300 -8.42 1.34 34.81
C ALA A 300 -7.78 2.73 34.82
N GLY A 301 -6.45 2.77 34.98
CA GLY A 301 -5.67 4.01 34.91
C GLY A 301 -4.74 4.24 36.10
N LEU A 302 -4.94 3.51 37.22
CA LEU A 302 -4.11 3.61 38.41
C LEU A 302 -2.64 3.29 38.11
N ASP A 303 -2.36 2.17 37.43
CA ASP A 303 -1.00 1.80 37.04
C ASP A 303 -0.35 2.81 36.07
N ARG A 304 -1.14 3.62 35.37
CA ARG A 304 -0.62 4.68 34.49
C ARG A 304 -0.23 5.89 35.31
N ILE A 305 -1.06 6.27 36.28
CA ILE A 305 -0.75 7.32 37.25
C ILE A 305 0.53 6.94 37.99
N GLU A 306 0.63 5.71 38.50
CA GLU A 306 1.82 5.19 39.18
C GLU A 306 3.07 5.26 38.30
N ARG A 307 2.98 4.81 37.03
CA ARG A 307 4.13 4.93 36.10
C ARG A 307 4.52 6.38 35.81
N LEU A 308 3.55 7.30 35.71
CA LEU A 308 3.81 8.72 35.46
C LEU A 308 4.44 9.41 36.69
N THR A 309 3.99 9.06 37.90
CA THR A 309 4.54 9.61 39.14
C THR A 309 5.93 9.04 39.43
N GLN A 310 6.17 7.75 39.17
CA GLN A 310 7.48 7.13 39.34
C GLN A 310 8.52 7.61 38.32
N LYS A 311 8.15 7.80 37.05
CA LYS A 311 9.09 8.24 36.00
C LYS A 311 9.61 9.67 36.23
N LYS A 312 8.86 10.54 36.92
CA LYS A 312 9.34 11.86 37.33
C LYS A 312 10.48 11.77 38.39
N GLY A 313 10.68 10.61 39.01
CA GLY A 313 11.74 10.31 39.97
C GLY A 313 12.78 9.26 39.52
N GLY A 314 12.83 8.90 38.23
CA GLY A 314 13.71 7.83 37.73
C GLY A 314 15.20 8.17 37.84
N SER A 315 15.92 7.44 38.71
CA SER A 315 17.39 7.28 38.76
C SER A 315 18.24 8.51 38.41
N SER A 316 17.89 9.68 38.95
CA SER A 316 18.81 10.81 38.86
C SER A 316 20.05 10.50 39.70
N ASN A 317 21.23 10.75 39.13
CA ASN A 317 22.52 10.55 39.79
C ASN A 317 22.50 11.28 41.16
N SER A 318 23.22 10.83 42.19
CA SER A 318 23.15 11.45 43.54
C SER A 318 23.33 12.97 43.52
N LEU A 319 24.10 13.46 42.54
CA LEU A 319 24.37 14.86 42.24
C LEU A 319 23.17 15.63 41.65
N GLU A 320 22.34 14.98 40.83
CA GLU A 320 21.09 15.57 40.35
C GLU A 320 20.01 15.55 41.43
N LYS A 321 20.00 14.51 42.28
CA LYS A 321 19.14 14.45 43.47
C LYS A 321 19.47 15.57 44.46
N SER A 322 20.75 15.90 44.65
CA SER A 322 21.15 17.01 45.53
C SER A 322 20.81 18.38 44.93
N ARG A 323 20.92 18.55 43.61
CA ARG A 323 20.60 19.81 42.93
C ARG A 323 19.10 20.11 42.83
N LYS A 324 18.25 19.08 42.88
CA LYS A 324 16.78 19.22 42.81
C LYS A 324 16.08 19.32 44.17
N ARG A 325 16.81 19.23 45.29
CA ARG A 325 16.21 19.52 46.59
C ARG A 325 15.88 21.02 46.65
N PRO A 326 14.64 21.42 46.93
CA PRO A 326 14.39 22.81 47.29
C PRO A 326 15.29 23.14 48.48
N ILE A 327 15.97 24.28 48.43
CA ILE A 327 16.60 24.86 49.61
C ILE A 327 15.43 25.37 50.45
N GLU A 328 14.78 24.47 51.18
CA GLU A 328 14.10 24.90 52.38
C GLU A 328 15.20 25.35 53.32
N ASP A 329 15.20 26.64 53.67
CA ASP A 329 15.90 27.14 54.84
C ASP A 329 15.27 26.46 56.07
N GLY A 330 15.71 25.23 56.32
CA GLY A 330 15.42 24.50 57.55
C GLY A 330 15.93 25.31 58.74
N PRO A 331 15.33 25.15 59.93
CA PRO A 331 15.63 25.99 61.07
C PRO A 331 17.12 25.87 61.40
N ARG A 332 17.83 27.01 61.39
CA ARG A 332 19.19 27.16 61.91
C ARG A 332 19.19 26.81 63.40
N SER A 333 19.27 25.53 63.72
CA SER A 333 19.25 25.03 65.09
C SER A 333 20.27 23.88 65.24
N GLY A 334 21.27 24.12 66.07
CA GLY A 334 22.14 23.10 66.66
C GLY A 334 23.37 22.71 65.82
N GLY A 335 24.57 23.11 66.27
CA GLY A 335 25.88 22.82 65.67
C GLY A 335 26.32 21.36 65.63
N SER A 336 25.40 20.40 65.47
CA SER A 336 25.69 18.96 65.39
C SER A 336 26.07 18.52 63.96
N ALA A 337 25.64 19.24 62.92
CA ALA A 337 25.89 18.84 61.52
C ALA A 337 27.34 19.05 61.02
N ILE A 338 28.15 19.86 61.70
CA ILE A 338 29.56 20.12 61.33
C ILE A 338 30.45 18.90 61.58
N GLY A 339 30.18 18.12 62.65
CA GLY A 339 30.94 16.91 62.98
C GLY A 339 30.73 15.79 61.95
N ASP A 340 29.50 15.60 61.50
CA ASP A 340 29.14 14.55 60.53
C ASP A 340 29.78 14.73 59.15
N ALA A 341 29.91 15.99 58.71
CA ALA A 341 30.58 16.30 57.45
C ALA A 341 32.09 16.01 57.52
N PHE A 342 32.71 16.29 58.67
CA PHE A 342 34.12 16.03 58.92
C PHE A 342 34.42 14.53 59.01
N GLU A 343 33.59 13.75 59.71
CA GLU A 343 33.75 12.30 59.80
C GLU A 343 33.59 11.60 58.45
N LYS A 344 32.68 12.07 57.60
CA LYS A 344 32.51 11.56 56.23
C LYS A 344 33.76 11.84 55.38
N ARG A 345 34.33 13.04 55.45
CA ARG A 345 35.60 13.37 54.79
C ARG A 345 36.76 12.51 55.32
N ARG A 346 36.87 12.33 56.64
CA ARG A 346 37.89 11.46 57.27
C ARG A 346 37.81 10.02 56.75
N LYS A 347 36.59 9.45 56.66
CA LYS A 347 36.36 8.09 56.15
C LYS A 347 36.67 7.93 54.65
N VAL A 348 36.53 8.98 53.84
CA VAL A 348 36.88 8.94 52.41
C VAL A 348 38.40 9.04 52.23
N VAL A 349 39.05 9.94 52.96
CA VAL A 349 40.52 10.08 52.93
C VAL A 349 41.21 8.79 53.41
N ALA A 350 40.66 8.13 54.44
CA ALA A 350 41.17 6.84 54.91
C ALA A 350 41.06 5.71 53.86
N ARG A 351 40.09 5.78 52.93
CA ARG A 351 39.94 4.79 51.85
C ARG A 351 40.94 4.94 50.72
N TYR A 352 41.41 6.16 50.45
CA TYR A 352 42.42 6.44 49.42
C TYR A 352 43.86 6.18 49.90
N ARG A 353 44.04 5.87 51.19
CA ARG A 353 45.36 5.68 51.82
C ARG A 353 45.75 4.20 51.99
N LYS A 354 45.17 3.30 51.18
CA LYS A 354 45.58 1.89 51.07
C LYS A 354 46.12 1.61 49.69
#